data_AF-A0A382C5E0-F1
#
_entry.id   AF-A0A382C5E0-F1
#
_cell.length_a   1.000
_cell.length_b   1.000
_cell.length_c   1.000
_cell.angle_alpha   90.00
_cell.angle_beta   90.00
_cell.angle_gamma   90.00
#
_symmetry.space_group_name_H-M   'P 1'
#
loop_
_entity.id
_entity.type
_entity.pdbx_description
1 polymer ?
#
loop_
_entity_poly.entity_id
_entity_poly.type
_entity_poly.pdbx_seq_one_letter_code
_entity_poly.pdbx_strand_id
1 'polypeptide(L)'
;MNIKKKIDKSVEFTFKRLAELTGLFLILGSILLFISLISYSPEDPNFIFPKNTEINNFMGSKGSYTSDLFYQSIGLISVLVPITIFFTGFNVFVKKNFLIIIENIFFIILYSILGSLFFSVFHTETFWLTINGNNGFVGNLFENTFLSSLINLNKQISYYILLFFIVVIFLLSINFSLSSLIKNFKNILNIFKRNKNISGTYENKSLDIYKS
;
A
#
# COMPACT_ATOMS: atom_id res chain seq x y z
N MET A 1 34.92 -31.04 -14.02
CA MET A 1 34.06 -29.88 -13.66
C MET A 1 32.79 -30.39 -13.00
N ASN A 2 32.50 -29.97 -11.77
CA ASN A 2 31.50 -30.63 -10.92
C ASN A 2 30.06 -30.25 -11.35
N ILE A 3 29.29 -31.20 -11.90
CA ILE A 3 27.93 -30.99 -12.44
C ILE A 3 27.02 -30.33 -11.40
N LYS A 4 27.17 -30.72 -10.13
CA LYS A 4 26.46 -30.13 -8.98
C LYS A 4 26.61 -28.61 -8.92
N LYS A 5 27.83 -28.08 -9.12
CA LYS A 5 28.11 -26.64 -9.10
C LYS A 5 27.43 -25.87 -10.25
N LYS A 6 27.19 -26.52 -11.39
CA LYS A 6 26.43 -25.90 -12.49
C LYS A 6 24.94 -25.85 -12.17
N ILE A 7 24.40 -26.93 -11.59
CA ILE A 7 22.99 -26.99 -11.18
C ILE A 7 22.68 -25.92 -10.12
N ASP A 8 23.51 -25.82 -9.08
CA ASP A 8 23.31 -24.86 -7.99
C ASP A 8 23.26 -23.41 -8.51
N LYS A 9 24.16 -23.06 -9.45
CA LYS A 9 24.18 -21.74 -10.10
C LYS A 9 22.93 -21.47 -10.92
N SER A 10 22.43 -22.46 -11.66
CA SER A 10 21.22 -22.33 -12.46
C SER A 10 19.98 -22.15 -11.57
N VAL A 11 19.90 -22.86 -10.45
CA VAL A 11 18.82 -22.71 -9.46
C VAL A 11 18.87 -21.32 -8.83
N GLU A 12 20.04 -20.86 -8.39
CA GLU A 12 20.21 -19.52 -7.81
C GLU A 12 19.82 -18.41 -8.80
N PHE A 13 20.23 -18.54 -10.07
CA PHE A 13 19.84 -17.60 -11.12
C PHE A 13 18.32 -17.58 -11.32
N THR A 14 17.70 -18.75 -11.43
CA THR A 14 16.24 -18.88 -11.63
C THR A 14 15.48 -18.27 -10.46
N PHE A 15 15.90 -18.55 -9.23
CA PHE A 15 15.29 -18.00 -8.03
C PHE A 15 15.36 -16.47 -7.98
N LYS A 16 16.51 -15.88 -8.31
CA LYS A 16 16.67 -14.41 -8.37
C LYS A 16 15.76 -13.78 -9.42
N ARG A 17 15.67 -14.37 -10.62
CA ARG A 17 14.79 -13.88 -11.69
C ARG A 17 13.32 -14.01 -11.34
N LEU A 18 12.92 -15.11 -10.70
CA LEU A 18 11.56 -15.29 -10.22
C LEU A 18 11.19 -14.24 -9.16
N ALA A 19 12.11 -13.94 -8.24
CA ALA A 19 11.89 -12.89 -7.25
C ALA A 19 11.77 -11.50 -7.88
N GLU A 20 12.59 -11.17 -8.88
CA GLU A 20 12.48 -9.91 -9.64
C GLU A 20 11.12 -9.80 -10.35
N LEU A 21 10.69 -10.84 -11.06
CA LEU A 21 9.39 -10.85 -11.73
C LEU A 21 8.23 -10.74 -10.75
N THR A 22 8.30 -11.46 -9.62
CA THR A 22 7.27 -11.40 -8.57
C THR A 22 7.20 -10.00 -7.96
N GLY A 23 8.35 -9.39 -7.66
CA GLY A 23 8.42 -8.04 -7.11
C GLY A 23 7.81 -7.00 -8.06
N LEU A 24 8.13 -7.08 -9.36
CA LEU A 24 7.55 -6.20 -10.39
C LEU A 24 6.04 -6.41 -10.52
N PHE A 25 5.57 -7.66 -10.51
CA PHE A 25 4.14 -7.97 -10.58
C PHE A 25 3.39 -7.38 -9.38
N LEU A 26 3.93 -7.50 -8.16
CA LEU A 26 3.34 -6.92 -6.96
C LEU A 26 3.28 -5.38 -7.03
N ILE A 27 4.34 -4.73 -7.53
CA ILE A 27 4.37 -3.27 -7.71
C ILE A 27 3.31 -2.81 -8.70
N LEU A 28 3.21 -3.47 -9.86
CA LEU A 28 2.21 -3.12 -10.87
C LEU A 28 0.79 -3.38 -10.35
N GLY A 29 0.57 -4.55 -9.75
CA GLY A 29 -0.72 -4.92 -9.16
C GLY A 29 -1.16 -3.96 -8.06
N SER A 30 -0.24 -3.48 -7.23
CA SER A 30 -0.58 -2.52 -6.16
C SER A 30 -0.92 -1.14 -6.69
N ILE A 31 -0.27 -0.67 -7.76
CA ILE A 31 -0.61 0.60 -8.42
C ILE A 31 -2.01 0.50 -9.02
N LEU A 32 -2.33 -0.58 -9.74
CA LEU A 32 -3.65 -0.80 -10.32
C LEU A 32 -4.73 -0.89 -9.23
N LEU A 33 -4.46 -1.61 -8.14
CA LEU A 33 -5.35 -1.70 -6.98
C LEU A 33 -5.56 -0.33 -6.32
N PHE A 34 -4.49 0.45 -6.14
CA PHE A 34 -4.60 1.79 -5.55
C PHE A 34 -5.47 2.70 -6.42
N ILE A 35 -5.26 2.71 -7.74
CA ILE A 35 -6.07 3.48 -8.69
C ILE A 35 -7.55 3.04 -8.59
N SER A 36 -7.80 1.72 -8.57
CA SER A 36 -9.15 1.16 -8.41
C SER A 36 -9.83 1.62 -7.12
N LEU A 37 -9.11 1.68 -5.98
CA LEU A 37 -9.66 2.14 -4.70
C LEU A 37 -9.95 3.64 -4.70
N ILE A 38 -9.03 4.48 -5.15
CA ILE A 38 -9.23 5.95 -5.15
C ILE A 38 -10.29 6.41 -6.16
N SER A 39 -10.50 5.65 -7.23
CA SER A 39 -11.55 5.91 -8.22
C SER A 39 -12.82 5.09 -7.98
N TYR A 40 -13.04 4.58 -6.77
CA TYR A 40 -14.29 3.86 -6.44
C TYR A 40 -15.50 4.81 -6.53
N SER A 41 -16.58 4.31 -7.14
CA SER A 41 -17.86 4.99 -7.22
C SER A 41 -18.95 4.01 -6.78
N PRO A 42 -19.82 4.38 -5.82
CA PRO A 42 -20.92 3.53 -5.39
C PRO A 42 -22.00 3.35 -6.47
N GLU A 43 -22.01 4.21 -7.50
CA GLU A 43 -22.89 4.11 -8.66
C GLU A 43 -22.44 3.07 -9.70
N ASP A 44 -21.17 2.67 -9.65
CA ASP A 44 -20.61 1.66 -10.57
C ASP A 44 -21.25 0.28 -10.33
N PRO A 45 -21.31 -0.57 -11.38
CA PRO A 45 -21.72 -1.95 -11.21
C PRO A 45 -20.81 -2.67 -10.20
N ASN A 46 -21.43 -3.39 -9.28
CA ASN A 46 -20.74 -4.12 -8.23
C ASN A 46 -21.38 -5.49 -8.00
N PHE A 47 -20.85 -6.28 -7.06
CA PHE A 47 -21.31 -7.66 -6.85
C PHE A 47 -22.76 -7.75 -6.35
N ILE A 48 -23.26 -6.70 -5.70
CA ILE A 48 -24.60 -6.65 -5.12
C ILE A 48 -25.60 -6.08 -6.14
N PHE A 49 -25.18 -5.08 -6.91
CA PHE A 49 -26.00 -4.38 -7.89
C PHE A 49 -25.36 -4.41 -9.28
N PRO A 50 -25.59 -5.47 -10.08
CA PRO A 50 -25.18 -5.51 -11.47
C PRO A 50 -26.10 -4.59 -12.29
N LYS A 51 -25.74 -3.31 -12.40
CA LYS A 51 -26.44 -2.32 -13.23
C LYS A 51 -25.68 -2.08 -14.54
N ASN A 52 -26.39 -1.82 -15.63
CA ASN A 52 -25.81 -1.22 -16.84
C ASN A 52 -25.69 0.30 -16.67
N THR A 53 -24.87 0.72 -15.70
CA THR A 53 -24.51 2.13 -15.50
C THR A 53 -23.20 2.46 -16.21
N GLU A 54 -22.98 3.75 -16.45
CA GLU A 54 -21.67 4.25 -16.87
C GLU A 54 -20.65 3.95 -15.76
N ILE A 55 -19.49 3.40 -16.15
CA ILE A 55 -18.46 3.00 -15.20
C ILE A 55 -17.51 4.18 -14.98
N ASN A 56 -17.45 4.67 -13.75
CA ASN A 56 -16.61 5.78 -13.35
C ASN A 56 -15.20 5.34 -12.89
N ASN A 57 -15.04 4.08 -12.45
CA ASN A 57 -13.75 3.57 -12.04
C ASN A 57 -12.72 3.59 -13.19
N PHE A 58 -11.54 4.14 -12.92
CA PHE A 58 -10.50 4.30 -13.94
C PHE A 58 -9.93 2.97 -14.44
N MET A 59 -10.11 1.88 -13.69
CA MET A 59 -9.76 0.51 -14.09
C MET A 59 -10.95 -0.26 -14.69
N GLY A 60 -12.02 0.46 -15.07
CA GLY A 60 -13.24 -0.10 -15.64
C GLY A 60 -13.99 -1.02 -14.66
N SER A 61 -14.79 -1.93 -15.19
CA SER A 61 -15.64 -2.83 -14.38
C SER A 61 -14.83 -3.66 -13.40
N LYS A 62 -13.70 -4.24 -13.83
CA LYS A 62 -12.79 -5.00 -12.96
C LYS A 62 -12.27 -4.15 -11.81
N GLY A 63 -11.97 -2.89 -12.08
CA GLY A 63 -11.63 -1.88 -11.10
C GLY A 63 -12.72 -1.71 -10.06
N SER A 64 -13.94 -1.42 -10.49
CA SER A 64 -15.11 -1.29 -9.62
C SER A 64 -15.32 -2.51 -8.73
N TYR A 65 -15.41 -3.71 -9.32
CA TYR A 65 -15.59 -4.96 -8.57
C TYR A 65 -14.48 -5.20 -7.54
N THR A 66 -13.23 -4.89 -7.90
CA THR A 66 -12.09 -5.07 -6.99
C THR A 66 -12.18 -4.12 -5.81
N SER A 67 -12.34 -2.82 -6.05
CA SER A 67 -12.42 -1.83 -4.96
C SER A 67 -13.64 -2.04 -4.08
N ASP A 68 -14.78 -2.40 -4.68
CA ASP A 68 -15.98 -2.78 -3.95
C ASP A 68 -15.74 -3.94 -2.99
N LEU A 69 -15.07 -5.02 -3.42
CA LEU A 69 -14.73 -6.15 -2.54
C LEU A 69 -13.88 -5.71 -1.34
N PHE A 70 -12.89 -4.84 -1.55
CA PHE A 70 -12.01 -4.37 -0.49
C PHE A 70 -12.76 -3.49 0.52
N TYR A 71 -13.54 -2.52 0.04
CA TYR A 71 -14.32 -1.64 0.90
C TYR A 71 -15.45 -2.39 1.63
N GLN A 72 -16.17 -3.29 0.95
CA GLN A 72 -17.21 -4.06 1.60
C GLN A 72 -16.65 -5.07 2.62
N SER A 73 -15.43 -5.58 2.43
CA SER A 73 -14.82 -6.54 3.35
C SER A 73 -14.28 -5.88 4.62
N ILE A 74 -13.33 -4.94 4.46
CA ILE A 74 -12.56 -4.37 5.58
C ILE A 74 -12.72 -2.85 5.71
N GLY A 75 -13.52 -2.22 4.85
CA GLY A 75 -13.80 -0.79 4.94
C GLY A 75 -12.64 0.09 4.48
N LEU A 76 -12.57 1.30 5.02
CA LEU A 76 -11.61 2.34 4.60
C LEU A 76 -10.15 1.97 4.85
N ILE A 77 -9.87 1.07 5.79
CA ILE A 77 -8.49 0.63 6.05
C ILE A 77 -7.86 -0.06 4.84
N SER A 78 -8.68 -0.54 3.89
CA SER A 78 -8.23 -1.15 2.64
C SER A 78 -7.29 -0.27 1.82
N VAL A 79 -7.36 1.05 1.94
CA VAL A 79 -6.46 1.99 1.25
C VAL A 79 -4.98 1.78 1.61
N LEU A 80 -4.69 1.24 2.79
CA LEU A 80 -3.32 0.93 3.21
C LEU A 80 -2.75 -0.33 2.53
N VAL A 81 -3.63 -1.25 2.09
CA VAL A 81 -3.24 -2.53 1.48
C VAL A 81 -2.37 -2.39 0.24
N PRO A 82 -2.75 -1.62 -0.80
CA PRO A 82 -1.87 -1.44 -1.96
C PRO A 82 -0.54 -0.78 -1.58
N ILE A 83 -0.50 0.08 -0.55
CA ILE A 83 0.75 0.69 -0.10
C ILE A 83 1.69 -0.38 0.48
N THR A 84 1.17 -1.25 1.35
CA THR A 84 1.94 -2.38 1.88
C THR A 84 2.42 -3.31 0.75
N ILE A 85 1.55 -3.65 -0.21
CA ILE A 85 1.91 -4.52 -1.34
C ILE A 85 2.99 -3.87 -2.22
N PHE A 86 2.92 -2.56 -2.45
CA PHE A 86 3.93 -1.82 -3.21
C PHE A 86 5.33 -1.96 -2.58
N PHE A 87 5.45 -1.66 -1.29
CA PHE A 87 6.73 -1.77 -0.58
C PHE A 87 7.20 -3.22 -0.44
N THR A 88 6.27 -4.17 -0.30
CA THR A 88 6.57 -5.60 -0.35
C THR A 88 7.18 -5.98 -1.69
N GLY A 89 6.53 -5.61 -2.80
CA GLY A 89 7.02 -5.87 -4.15
C GLY A 89 8.40 -5.24 -4.40
N PHE A 90 8.60 -4.00 -3.96
CA PHE A 90 9.90 -3.33 -4.03
C PHE A 90 10.99 -4.08 -3.23
N ASN A 91 10.68 -4.48 -2.00
CA ASN A 91 11.61 -5.24 -1.17
C ASN A 91 11.93 -6.62 -1.78
N VAL A 92 10.95 -7.33 -2.32
CA VAL A 92 11.15 -8.62 -3.01
C VAL A 92 12.01 -8.42 -4.27
N PHE A 93 11.72 -7.40 -5.07
CA PHE A 93 12.50 -7.05 -6.27
C PHE A 93 13.97 -6.75 -5.93
N VAL A 94 14.23 -5.98 -4.87
CA VAL A 94 15.59 -5.56 -4.50
C VAL A 94 16.34 -6.66 -3.75
N LYS A 95 15.73 -7.25 -2.71
CA LYS A 95 16.38 -8.17 -1.77
C LYS A 95 16.29 -9.64 -2.18
N LYS A 96 15.41 -9.98 -3.13
CA LYS A 96 15.18 -11.35 -3.62
C LYS A 96 14.77 -12.31 -2.49
N ASN A 97 14.08 -11.79 -1.46
CA ASN A 97 13.61 -12.56 -0.32
C ASN A 97 12.08 -12.66 -0.32
N PHE A 98 11.55 -13.86 -0.53
CA PHE A 98 10.11 -14.12 -0.54
C PHE A 98 9.47 -14.12 0.85
N LEU A 99 10.23 -14.31 1.93
CA LEU A 99 9.68 -14.34 3.30
C LEU A 99 8.96 -13.02 3.65
N ILE A 100 9.43 -11.90 3.10
CA ILE A 100 8.82 -10.57 3.28
C ILE A 100 7.36 -10.55 2.82
N ILE A 101 6.98 -11.37 1.82
CA ILE A 101 5.58 -11.47 1.37
C ILE A 101 4.70 -12.03 2.49
N ILE A 102 5.15 -13.10 3.13
CA ILE A 102 4.39 -13.79 4.19
C ILE A 102 4.29 -12.88 5.43
N GLU A 103 5.41 -12.26 5.82
CA GLU A 103 5.45 -11.27 6.92
C GLU A 103 4.46 -10.13 6.68
N ASN A 104 4.44 -9.57 5.47
CA ASN A 104 3.60 -8.42 5.18
C ASN A 104 2.12 -8.77 4.99
N ILE A 105 1.80 -9.99 4.54
CA ILE A 105 0.41 -10.51 4.58
C ILE A 105 -0.08 -10.60 6.03
N PHE A 106 0.74 -11.09 6.96
CA PHE A 106 0.39 -11.12 8.38
C PHE A 106 0.10 -9.72 8.92
N PHE A 107 0.94 -8.74 8.61
CA PHE A 107 0.68 -7.36 9.02
C PHE A 107 -0.55 -6.73 8.37
N ILE A 108 -0.83 -7.02 7.08
CA ILE A 108 -2.06 -6.60 6.39
C ILE A 108 -3.28 -7.08 7.17
N ILE A 109 -3.33 -8.36 7.52
CA ILE A 109 -4.44 -8.93 8.29
C ILE A 109 -4.58 -8.21 9.63
N LEU A 110 -3.47 -8.02 10.35
CA LEU A 110 -3.48 -7.45 11.69
C LEU A 110 -3.98 -6.00 11.70
N TYR A 111 -3.44 -5.11 10.85
CA TYR A 111 -3.93 -3.73 10.81
C TYR A 111 -5.33 -3.65 10.20
N SER A 112 -5.72 -4.55 9.31
CA SER A 112 -7.07 -4.53 8.72
C SER A 112 -8.14 -4.84 9.77
N ILE A 113 -7.87 -5.83 10.64
CA ILE A 113 -8.75 -6.14 11.77
C ILE A 113 -8.85 -4.96 12.74
N LEU A 114 -7.71 -4.38 13.13
CA LEU A 114 -7.69 -3.23 14.04
C LEU A 114 -8.33 -1.98 13.42
N GLY A 115 -8.11 -1.73 12.14
CA GLY A 115 -8.73 -0.62 11.40
C GLY A 115 -10.23 -0.79 11.29
N SER A 116 -10.71 -1.99 10.95
CA SER A 116 -12.14 -2.30 10.90
C SER A 116 -12.81 -2.07 12.27
N LEU A 117 -12.16 -2.50 13.35
CA LEU A 117 -12.59 -2.24 14.74
C LEU A 117 -12.60 -0.74 15.06
N PHE A 118 -11.56 -0.01 14.66
CA PHE A 118 -11.46 1.44 14.88
C PHE A 118 -12.62 2.18 14.18
N PHE A 119 -12.87 1.89 12.91
CA PHE A 119 -13.99 2.49 12.18
C PHE A 119 -15.34 2.07 12.77
N SER A 120 -15.48 0.84 13.28
CA SER A 120 -16.70 0.34 13.91
C SER A 120 -17.11 1.12 15.16
N VAL A 121 -16.15 1.69 15.91
CA VAL A 121 -16.46 2.42 17.15
C VAL A 121 -16.50 3.94 16.95
N PHE A 122 -15.65 4.48 16.09
CA PHE A 122 -15.46 5.93 16.00
C PHE A 122 -16.08 6.58 14.77
N HIS A 123 -16.23 5.86 13.66
CA HIS A 123 -16.52 6.46 12.35
C HIS A 123 -17.29 5.50 11.43
N THR A 124 -18.41 4.93 11.87
CA THR A 124 -19.18 3.92 11.11
C THR A 124 -19.83 4.49 9.85
N GLU A 125 -20.61 5.57 10.01
CA GLU A 125 -21.50 6.07 8.96
C GLU A 125 -20.77 6.85 7.87
N THR A 126 -21.14 6.58 6.60
CA THR A 126 -20.81 7.44 5.46
C THR A 126 -21.88 7.45 4.40
N PHE A 127 -21.88 8.51 3.60
CA PHE A 127 -22.67 8.62 2.38
C PHE A 127 -22.06 7.85 1.19
N TRP A 128 -20.81 7.40 1.28
CA TRP A 128 -20.07 6.79 0.17
C TRP A 128 -20.09 5.25 0.21
N LEU A 129 -19.89 4.66 1.40
CA LEU A 129 -19.90 3.23 1.66
C LEU A 129 -21.21 2.81 2.32
N THR A 130 -22.31 2.91 1.59
CA THR A 130 -23.67 2.83 2.16
C THR A 130 -24.09 1.45 2.64
N ILE A 131 -23.40 0.38 2.25
CA ILE A 131 -23.76 -1.01 2.58
C ILE A 131 -23.17 -1.45 3.92
N ASN A 132 -21.82 -1.41 4.03
CA ASN A 132 -21.10 -1.86 5.23
C ASN A 132 -20.33 -0.74 5.95
N GLY A 133 -20.55 0.53 5.59
CA GLY A 133 -19.88 1.67 6.22
C GLY A 133 -18.36 1.70 6.03
N ASN A 134 -17.69 2.55 6.82
CA ASN A 134 -16.22 2.65 6.82
C ASN A 134 -15.52 1.46 7.46
N ASN A 135 -16.25 0.68 8.23
CA ASN A 135 -15.76 -0.43 9.03
C ASN A 135 -15.81 -1.75 8.25
N GLY A 136 -16.57 -1.81 7.14
CA GLY A 136 -16.71 -3.00 6.33
C GLY A 136 -17.40 -4.14 7.08
N PHE A 137 -17.56 -5.27 6.40
CA PHE A 137 -18.16 -6.47 6.97
C PHE A 137 -17.42 -6.94 8.23
N VAL A 138 -16.08 -6.94 8.22
CA VAL A 138 -15.26 -7.31 9.39
C VAL A 138 -15.53 -6.38 10.57
N GLY A 139 -15.72 -5.09 10.32
CA GLY A 139 -16.06 -4.12 11.34
C GLY A 139 -17.43 -4.35 11.96
N ASN A 140 -18.43 -4.72 11.16
CA ASN A 140 -19.78 -5.05 11.65
C ASN A 140 -19.76 -6.22 12.65
N LEU A 141 -18.80 -7.15 12.51
CA LEU A 141 -18.64 -8.25 13.48
C LEU A 141 -18.19 -7.78 14.88
N PHE A 142 -17.65 -6.56 14.99
CA PHE A 142 -17.24 -6.00 16.28
C PHE A 142 -18.35 -5.21 16.98
N GLU A 143 -19.44 -4.91 16.30
CA GLU A 143 -20.59 -4.23 16.90
C GLU A 143 -21.13 -5.06 18.07
N ASN A 144 -21.36 -4.39 19.21
CA ASN A 144 -21.87 -4.99 20.44
C ASN A 144 -21.00 -6.13 21.04
N THR A 145 -19.74 -6.25 20.63
CA THR A 145 -18.80 -7.22 21.23
C THR A 145 -18.16 -6.70 22.52
N PHE A 146 -17.55 -7.62 23.29
CA PHE A 146 -16.75 -7.26 24.46
C PHE A 146 -15.63 -6.26 24.12
N LEU A 147 -14.98 -6.37 22.95
CA LEU A 147 -13.94 -5.43 22.53
C LEU A 147 -14.51 -4.01 22.36
N SER A 148 -15.68 -3.88 21.72
CA SER A 148 -16.37 -2.59 21.61
C SER A 148 -16.73 -2.03 22.99
N SER A 149 -17.21 -2.87 23.91
CA SER A 149 -17.50 -2.45 25.29
C SER A 149 -16.26 -1.95 26.03
N LEU A 150 -15.11 -2.59 25.83
CA LEU A 150 -13.82 -2.22 26.43
C LEU A 150 -13.34 -0.86 25.90
N ILE A 151 -13.46 -0.63 24.59
CA ILE A 151 -13.13 0.65 23.95
C ILE A 151 -14.04 1.77 24.48
N ASN A 152 -15.30 1.46 24.71
CA ASN A 152 -16.29 2.42 25.21
C ASN A 152 -16.05 2.85 26.67
N LEU A 153 -15.26 2.12 27.47
CA LEU A 153 -14.90 2.53 28.83
C LEU A 153 -14.16 3.87 28.86
N ASN A 154 -13.29 4.13 27.87
CA ASN A 154 -12.63 5.41 27.71
C ASN A 154 -12.34 5.70 26.24
N LYS A 155 -13.38 6.16 25.52
CA LYS A 155 -13.34 6.43 24.08
C LYS A 155 -12.14 7.28 23.66
N GLN A 156 -11.81 8.32 24.43
CA GLN A 156 -10.72 9.24 24.06
C GLN A 156 -9.36 8.54 24.12
N ILE A 157 -9.07 7.80 25.19
CA ILE A 157 -7.81 7.06 25.32
C ILE A 157 -7.74 5.95 24.28
N SER A 158 -8.82 5.17 24.13
CA SER A 158 -8.86 4.04 23.19
C SER A 158 -8.72 4.48 21.73
N TYR A 159 -9.21 5.67 21.36
CA TYR A 159 -9.01 6.25 20.03
C TYR A 159 -7.52 6.36 19.69
N TYR A 160 -6.75 7.02 20.55
CA TYR A 160 -5.32 7.23 20.31
C TYR A 160 -4.52 5.93 20.39
N ILE A 161 -4.89 5.01 21.29
CA ILE A 161 -4.24 3.69 21.39
C ILE A 161 -4.43 2.87 20.12
N LEU A 162 -5.67 2.75 19.63
CA LEU A 162 -5.95 1.98 18.42
C LEU A 162 -5.28 2.61 17.20
N LEU A 163 -5.36 3.93 17.05
CA LEU A 163 -4.69 4.64 15.97
C LEU A 163 -3.17 4.42 16.02
N PHE A 164 -2.57 4.49 17.20
CA PHE A 164 -1.15 4.21 17.40
C PHE A 164 -0.78 2.80 16.95
N PHE A 165 -1.53 1.77 17.36
CA PHE A 165 -1.25 0.39 16.95
C PHE A 165 -1.42 0.20 15.44
N ILE A 166 -2.47 0.75 14.83
CA ILE A 166 -2.68 0.70 13.38
C ILE A 166 -1.48 1.30 12.64
N VAL A 167 -1.04 2.50 13.05
CA VAL A 167 0.10 3.18 12.44
C VAL A 167 1.39 2.37 12.62
N VAL A 168 1.67 1.88 13.83
CA VAL A 168 2.87 1.09 14.11
C VAL A 168 2.91 -0.19 13.26
N ILE A 169 1.80 -0.93 13.23
CA ILE A 169 1.70 -2.18 12.46
C ILE A 169 1.80 -1.92 10.96
N PHE A 170 1.18 -0.85 10.47
CA PHE A 170 1.33 -0.41 9.08
C PHE A 170 2.79 -0.05 8.75
N LEU A 171 3.48 0.69 9.62
CA LEU A 171 4.91 1.01 9.44
C LEU A 171 5.80 -0.24 9.44
N LEU A 172 5.52 -1.21 10.29
CA LEU A 172 6.19 -2.52 10.26
C LEU A 172 5.95 -3.24 8.93
N SER A 173 4.71 -3.19 8.41
CA SER A 173 4.33 -3.83 7.14
C SER A 173 5.07 -3.31 5.91
N ILE A 174 5.56 -2.06 5.93
CA ILE A 174 6.35 -1.49 4.84
C ILE A 174 7.87 -1.60 5.09
N ASN A 175 8.27 -2.35 6.13
CA ASN A 175 9.64 -2.45 6.64
C ASN A 175 10.27 -1.05 6.83
N PHE A 176 9.48 -0.12 7.38
CA PHE A 176 9.87 1.27 7.53
C PHE A 176 11.17 1.36 8.35
N SER A 177 12.15 2.10 7.84
CA SER A 177 13.34 2.48 8.59
C SER A 177 13.61 3.96 8.44
N LEU A 178 13.59 4.67 9.58
CA LEU A 178 13.79 6.12 9.62
C LEU A 178 15.16 6.51 9.04
N SER A 179 16.18 5.69 9.30
CA SER A 179 17.53 5.88 8.75
C SER A 179 17.57 5.77 7.22
N SER A 180 16.85 4.81 6.63
CA SER A 180 16.76 4.67 5.17
C SER A 180 16.02 5.84 4.55
N LEU A 181 14.96 6.34 5.18
CA LEU A 181 14.23 7.50 4.67
C LEU A 181 15.10 8.76 4.65
N ILE A 182 15.80 9.05 5.76
CA ILE A 182 16.70 10.19 5.84
C ILE A 182 17.80 10.08 4.78
N LYS A 183 18.36 8.88 4.58
CA LYS A 183 19.39 8.63 3.56
C LYS A 183 18.86 8.84 2.14
N ASN A 184 17.69 8.27 1.82
CA ASN A 184 17.07 8.41 0.51
C ASN A 184 16.68 9.87 0.22
N PHE A 185 16.13 10.58 1.21
CA PHE A 185 15.80 12.00 1.10
C PHE A 185 17.04 12.87 0.85
N LYS A 186 18.14 12.62 1.59
CA LYS A 186 19.44 13.28 1.35
C LYS A 186 19.98 12.99 -0.06
N ASN A 187 19.87 11.74 -0.53
CA ASN A 187 20.30 11.37 -1.88
C ASN A 187 19.49 12.11 -2.95
N ILE A 188 18.17 12.18 -2.80
CA ILE A 188 17.28 12.94 -3.71
C ILE A 188 17.65 14.42 -3.71
N LEU A 189 17.83 15.05 -2.53
CA LEU A 189 18.27 16.44 -2.42
C LEU A 189 19.63 16.68 -3.09
N ASN A 190 20.57 15.73 -2.96
CA ASN A 190 21.87 15.82 -3.61
C ASN A 190 21.77 15.73 -5.14
N ILE A 191 20.85 14.93 -5.69
CA ILE A 191 20.59 14.88 -7.14
C ILE A 191 20.07 16.24 -7.64
N PHE A 192 19.12 16.85 -6.93
CA PHE A 192 18.61 18.18 -7.29
C PHE A 192 19.69 19.27 -7.19
N LYS A 193 20.56 19.22 -6.17
CA LYS A 193 21.71 20.13 -6.06
C LYS A 193 22.72 19.91 -7.19
N ARG A 194 22.99 18.66 -7.56
CA ARG A 194 23.92 18.33 -8.65
C ARG A 194 23.42 18.86 -10.00
N ASN A 195 22.11 18.75 -10.26
CA ASN A 195 21.52 19.29 -11.48
C ASN A 195 21.60 20.83 -11.57
N LYS A 196 21.43 21.55 -10.45
CA LYS A 196 21.60 23.02 -10.41
C LYS A 196 23.05 23.48 -10.68
N ASN A 197 24.03 22.74 -10.18
CA ASN A 197 25.44 23.07 -10.42
C ASN A 197 25.85 22.81 -11.88
N ILE A 198 25.24 21.80 -12.51
CA ILE A 198 25.46 21.47 -13.92
C ILE A 198 24.82 22.55 -14.83
N SER A 199 23.60 23.01 -14.54
CA SER A 199 22.97 24.08 -15.34
C SER A 199 23.72 25.41 -15.24
N GLY A 200 24.19 25.80 -14.04
CA GLY A 200 24.97 27.03 -13.87
C GLY A 200 26.36 27.00 -14.51
N THR A 201 26.97 25.82 -14.68
CA THR A 201 28.26 25.69 -15.38
C THR A 201 28.11 25.79 -16.91
N TYR A 202 26.97 25.36 -17.47
CA TYR A 202 26.69 25.55 -18.90
C TYR A 202 26.34 27.00 -19.25
N GLU A 203 25.58 27.70 -18.40
CA GLU A 203 25.30 29.15 -18.57
C GLU A 203 26.59 29.98 -18.55
N ASN A 204 27.47 29.77 -17.55
CA ASN A 204 28.73 30.52 -17.47
C ASN A 204 29.66 30.25 -18.65
N LYS A 205 29.79 28.98 -19.10
CA LYS A 205 30.57 28.66 -20.31
C LYS A 205 30.02 29.31 -21.57
N SER A 206 28.69 29.40 -21.70
CA SER A 206 28.08 30.07 -22.85
C SER A 206 28.35 31.57 -22.85
N LEU A 207 28.32 32.22 -21.69
CA LEU A 207 28.61 33.66 -21.55
C LEU A 207 30.09 34.01 -21.80
N ASP A 208 31.01 33.11 -21.46
CA ASP A 208 32.44 33.32 -21.71
C ASP A 208 32.81 33.20 -23.20
N ILE A 209 32.09 32.37 -23.98
CA ILE A 209 32.31 32.21 -25.43
C ILE A 209 31.91 33.46 -26.22
N TYR A 210 30.96 34.27 -25.74
CA TYR A 210 30.55 35.51 -26.40
C TYR A 210 31.36 36.75 -25.96
N LYS A 211 32.33 36.59 -25.05
CA LYS A 211 33.18 37.68 -24.54
C LYS A 211 34.63 37.66 -25.05
N SER A 212 35.01 36.68 -25.88
CA SER A 212 36.31 36.59 -26.56
C SER A 212 36.23 37.05 -28.01
#